data_AF-A0A242NU57-F1
#
_entry.id   AF-A0A242NU57-F1
#
_cell.length_a   1.000
_cell.length_b   1.000
_cell.length_c   1.000
_cell.angle_alpha   90.00
_cell.angle_beta   90.00
_cell.angle_gamma   90.00
#
_symmetry.space_group_name_H-M   'P 1'
#
loop_
_entity.id
_entity.type
_entity.pdbx_description
1 polymer ?
#
loop_
_entity_poly.entity_id
_entity_poly.type
_entity_poly.pdbx_seq_one_letter_code
_entity_poly.pdbx_strand_id
1 'polypeptide(L)'
;MNITYITLLNLSERPGLTELAQLVAQDGEIPADAKLLDAIINSNDISSWTSDEITNANRAISRINESIDDAEAEINGFLRQRGHKLPLITVPRLLTEWARIIVRYKLHRNRVSDEKNDPIVRDYKQVLAFLKLVAEGKYSLGIDDKLPPAGGVPRQTGPTRIFDMGTLRDYGR
;
A
#
# COMPACT_ATOMS: atom_id res chain seq x y z
N MET A 1 0.12 20.89 -1.53
CA MET A 1 -0.81 19.85 -2.01
C MET A 1 -0.49 18.58 -1.25
N ASN A 2 -1.49 17.93 -0.66
CA ASN A 2 -1.30 16.61 -0.05
C ASN A 2 -1.16 15.60 -1.19
N ILE A 3 -0.08 14.82 -1.23
CA ILE A 3 0.11 13.83 -2.29
C ILE A 3 -0.60 12.56 -1.85
N THR A 4 -1.62 12.15 -2.60
CA THR A 4 -2.33 10.89 -2.37
C THR A 4 -1.52 9.71 -2.89
N TYR A 5 -1.65 8.54 -2.26
CA TYR A 5 -0.95 7.32 -2.66
C TYR A 5 -1.56 6.70 -3.90
N ILE A 6 -2.87 6.84 -4.05
CA ILE A 6 -3.64 6.36 -5.18
C ILE A 6 -4.74 7.36 -5.52
N THR A 7 -5.09 7.44 -6.80
CA THR A 7 -6.16 8.31 -7.30
C THR A 7 -7.28 7.47 -7.88
N LEU A 8 -8.46 8.07 -8.03
CA LEU A 8 -9.58 7.45 -8.73
C LEU A 8 -9.22 7.06 -10.17
N LEU A 9 -8.38 7.87 -10.84
CA LEU A 9 -7.86 7.55 -12.18
C LEU A 9 -6.98 6.28 -12.18
N ASN A 10 -6.14 6.07 -11.17
CA ASN A 10 -5.37 4.84 -11.07
C ASN A 10 -6.28 3.61 -10.91
N LEU A 11 -7.41 3.75 -10.22
CA LEU A 11 -8.39 2.68 -9.99
C LEU A 11 -9.26 2.42 -11.24
N SER A 12 -9.53 3.44 -12.06
CA SER A 12 -10.28 3.29 -13.31
C SER A 12 -9.55 2.42 -14.32
N GLU A 13 -8.21 2.44 -14.32
CA GLU A 13 -7.40 1.54 -15.16
C GLU A 13 -7.38 0.10 -14.63
N ARG A 14 -7.23 -0.09 -13.31
CA ARG A 14 -7.25 -1.41 -12.64
C ARG A 14 -7.81 -1.26 -11.21
N PRO A 15 -8.91 -1.93 -10.84
CA PRO A 15 -9.55 -3.04 -11.55
C PRO A 15 -10.39 -2.66 -12.78
N GLY A 16 -10.84 -1.42 -12.90
CA GLY A 16 -11.77 -0.99 -13.96
C GLY A 16 -13.05 -0.37 -13.42
N LEU A 17 -13.61 0.59 -14.15
CA LEU A 17 -14.81 1.34 -13.72
C LEU A 17 -16.06 0.46 -13.55
N THR A 18 -16.22 -0.57 -14.37
CA THR A 18 -17.37 -1.50 -14.26
C THR A 18 -17.33 -2.28 -12.95
N GLU A 19 -16.16 -2.80 -12.56
CA GLU A 19 -15.99 -3.50 -11.27
C GLU A 19 -16.22 -2.52 -10.12
N LEU A 20 -15.65 -1.31 -10.18
CA LEU A 20 -15.85 -0.30 -9.13
C LEU A 20 -17.32 0.08 -8.95
N ALA A 21 -18.04 0.34 -10.05
CA ALA A 21 -19.45 0.69 -10.02
C ALA A 21 -20.31 -0.40 -9.36
N GLN A 22 -20.00 -1.66 -9.65
CA GLN A 22 -20.70 -2.81 -9.05
C GLN A 22 -20.39 -2.96 -7.57
N LEU A 23 -19.13 -2.77 -7.16
CA LEU A 23 -18.70 -2.94 -5.78
C LEU A 23 -19.26 -1.86 -4.84
N VAL A 24 -19.42 -0.63 -5.33
CA VAL A 24 -19.89 0.48 -4.50
C VAL A 24 -21.41 0.61 -4.45
N ALA A 25 -22.13 -0.09 -5.34
CA ALA A 25 -23.59 -0.19 -5.28
C ALA A 25 -24.02 -0.93 -4.01
N GLN A 26 -24.95 -0.35 -3.27
CA GLN A 26 -25.51 -0.98 -2.08
C GLN A 26 -26.70 -1.88 -2.43
N ASP A 27 -27.12 -2.69 -1.47
CA ASP A 27 -28.24 -3.61 -1.60
C ASP A 27 -29.50 -2.84 -2.08
N GLY A 28 -30.00 -3.19 -3.28
CA GLY A 28 -31.16 -2.54 -3.90
C GLY A 28 -30.85 -1.31 -4.76
N GLU A 29 -29.59 -0.85 -4.82
CA GLU A 29 -29.17 0.20 -5.75
C GLU A 29 -28.79 -0.40 -7.11
N ILE A 30 -29.04 0.36 -8.18
CA ILE A 30 -28.53 0.05 -9.52
C ILE A 30 -27.09 0.61 -9.62
N PRO A 31 -26.09 -0.19 -10.01
CA PRO A 31 -24.74 0.29 -10.25
C PRO A 31 -24.71 1.47 -11.22
N ALA A 32 -23.87 2.46 -10.93
CA ALA A 32 -23.69 3.60 -11.83
C ALA A 32 -23.12 3.15 -13.19
N ASP A 33 -23.48 3.86 -14.26
CA ASP A 33 -22.92 3.60 -15.60
C ASP A 33 -21.42 3.91 -15.62
N ALA A 34 -20.60 2.92 -16.02
CA ALA A 34 -19.16 3.06 -16.11
C ALA A 34 -18.73 4.16 -17.10
N LYS A 35 -19.49 4.42 -18.17
CA LYS A 35 -19.21 5.50 -19.11
C LYS A 35 -19.45 6.87 -18.50
N LEU A 36 -20.50 7.00 -17.68
CA LEU A 36 -20.77 8.23 -16.94
C LEU A 36 -19.68 8.48 -15.89
N LEU A 37 -19.25 7.44 -15.17
CA LEU A 37 -18.12 7.56 -14.24
C LEU A 37 -16.84 8.01 -14.95
N ASP A 38 -16.53 7.43 -16.12
CA ASP A 38 -15.37 7.84 -16.93
C ASP A 38 -15.48 9.30 -17.38
N ALA A 39 -16.68 9.72 -17.83
CA ALA A 39 -16.93 11.10 -18.24
C ALA A 39 -16.73 12.08 -17.07
N ILE A 40 -17.23 11.77 -15.88
CA ILE A 40 -17.04 12.61 -14.69
C ILE A 40 -15.55 12.68 -14.30
N ILE A 41 -14.84 11.54 -14.28
CA ILE A 41 -13.42 11.48 -13.87
C ILE A 41 -12.54 12.29 -14.82
N ASN A 42 -12.78 12.19 -16.12
CA ASN A 42 -12.03 12.92 -17.13
C ASN A 42 -12.56 14.34 -17.40
N SER A 43 -13.58 14.78 -16.66
CA SER A 43 -14.23 16.09 -16.86
C SER A 43 -14.78 16.31 -18.29
N ASN A 44 -15.31 15.24 -18.89
CA ASN A 44 -15.98 15.27 -20.18
C ASN A 44 -17.44 15.73 -20.05
N ASP A 45 -18.10 15.94 -21.19
CA ASP A 45 -19.52 16.27 -21.23
C ASP A 45 -20.38 15.13 -20.66
N ILE A 46 -21.32 15.50 -19.79
CA ILE A 46 -22.27 14.61 -19.11
C ILE A 46 -23.74 14.96 -19.43
N SER A 47 -23.98 15.86 -20.38
CA SER A 47 -25.31 16.37 -20.73
C SER A 47 -26.27 15.30 -21.27
N SER A 48 -25.75 14.17 -21.75
CA SER A 48 -26.57 13.06 -22.26
C SER A 48 -27.20 12.18 -21.17
N TRP A 49 -26.77 12.30 -19.91
CA TRP A 49 -27.32 11.54 -18.80
C TRP A 49 -28.33 12.36 -17.99
N THR A 50 -29.25 11.66 -17.34
CA THR A 50 -30.27 12.26 -16.48
C THR A 50 -29.68 12.75 -15.15
N SER A 51 -30.37 13.68 -14.48
CA SER A 51 -29.96 14.19 -13.17
C SER A 51 -29.87 13.09 -12.10
N ASP A 52 -30.72 12.07 -12.19
CA ASP A 52 -30.72 10.94 -11.25
C ASP A 52 -29.50 10.03 -11.47
N GLU A 53 -29.13 9.77 -12.73
CA GLU A 53 -27.92 9.01 -13.08
C GLU A 53 -26.65 9.74 -12.61
N ILE A 54 -26.57 11.05 -12.83
CA ILE A 54 -25.45 11.88 -12.37
C ILE A 54 -25.35 11.85 -10.83
N THR A 55 -26.49 11.93 -10.13
CA THR A 55 -26.52 11.85 -8.67
C THR A 55 -26.02 10.49 -8.16
N ASN A 56 -26.44 9.39 -8.82
CA ASN A 56 -25.97 8.04 -8.50
C ASN A 56 -24.46 7.90 -8.73
N ALA A 57 -23.96 8.38 -9.87
CA ALA A 57 -22.53 8.33 -10.21
C ALA A 57 -21.67 9.15 -9.23
N ASN A 58 -22.11 10.35 -8.84
CA ASN A 58 -21.42 11.16 -7.83
C ASN A 58 -21.38 10.48 -6.46
N ARG A 59 -22.46 9.79 -6.07
CA ARG A 59 -22.49 9.00 -4.83
C ARG A 59 -21.50 7.84 -4.89
N ALA A 60 -21.44 7.13 -6.01
CA ALA A 60 -20.47 6.06 -6.24
C ALA A 60 -19.03 6.59 -6.12
N ILE A 61 -18.71 7.72 -6.75
CA ILE A 61 -17.41 8.38 -6.66
C ILE A 61 -17.06 8.76 -5.22
N SER A 62 -18.01 9.33 -4.47
CA SER A 62 -17.81 9.68 -3.05
C SER A 62 -17.38 8.48 -2.22
N ARG A 63 -18.07 7.33 -2.37
CA ARG A 63 -17.76 6.10 -1.65
C ARG A 63 -16.37 5.54 -2.00
N ILE A 64 -15.96 5.66 -3.26
CA ILE A 64 -14.62 5.24 -3.68
C ILE A 64 -13.56 6.14 -3.04
N ASN A 65 -13.79 7.46 -3.03
CA ASN A 65 -12.87 8.41 -2.40
C ASN A 65 -12.76 8.19 -0.88
N GLU A 66 -13.87 7.92 -0.19
CA GLU A 66 -13.85 7.52 1.24
C GLU A 66 -12.96 6.28 1.47
N SER A 67 -13.05 5.28 0.58
CA SER A 67 -12.23 4.08 0.69
C SER A 67 -10.74 4.34 0.38
N ILE A 68 -10.44 5.30 -0.50
CA ILE A 68 -9.08 5.78 -0.74
C ILE A 68 -8.54 6.45 0.53
N ASP A 69 -9.30 7.38 1.12
CA ASP A 69 -8.90 8.10 2.32
C ASP A 69 -8.66 7.14 3.50
N ASP A 70 -9.52 6.13 3.67
CA ASP A 70 -9.33 5.07 4.68
C ASP A 70 -8.05 4.25 4.44
N ALA A 71 -7.75 3.91 3.19
CA ALA A 71 -6.53 3.18 2.84
C ALA A 71 -5.28 4.02 3.10
N GLU A 72 -5.34 5.33 2.80
CA GLU A 72 -4.26 6.25 3.10
C GLU A 72 -4.04 6.41 4.60
N ALA A 73 -5.10 6.58 5.37
CA ALA A 73 -5.04 6.68 6.82
C ALA A 73 -4.37 5.43 7.44
N GLU A 74 -4.73 4.25 6.94
CA GLU A 74 -4.18 2.97 7.38
C GLU A 74 -2.67 2.86 7.08
N ILE A 75 -2.25 3.13 5.83
CA ILE A 75 -0.83 3.15 5.46
C ILE A 75 -0.07 4.19 6.29
N ASN A 76 -0.63 5.38 6.44
CA ASN A 76 -0.03 6.48 7.21
C ASN A 76 0.20 6.10 8.68
N GLY A 77 -0.64 5.25 9.27
CA GLY A 77 -0.45 4.71 10.62
C GLY A 77 0.89 3.98 10.76
N PHE A 78 1.17 3.04 9.84
CA PHE A 78 2.44 2.28 9.84
C PHE A 78 3.65 3.16 9.53
N LEU A 79 3.52 4.10 8.60
CA LEU A 79 4.62 5.01 8.24
C LEU A 79 4.98 5.96 9.39
N ARG A 80 3.98 6.47 10.13
CA ARG A 80 4.21 7.27 11.35
C ARG A 80 4.91 6.45 12.43
N GLN A 81 4.52 5.19 12.60
CA GLN A 81 5.18 4.28 13.56
C GLN A 81 6.66 4.05 13.22
N ARG A 82 7.00 3.96 11.92
CA ARG A 82 8.40 3.92 11.45
C ARG A 82 9.17 5.23 11.70
N GLY A 83 8.45 6.35 11.86
CA GLY A 83 9.04 7.69 12.04
C GLY A 83 9.13 8.51 10.76
N HIS A 84 8.43 8.13 9.69
CA HIS A 84 8.34 8.96 8.49
C HIS A 84 7.57 10.26 8.80
N LYS A 85 8.08 11.38 8.29
CA LYS A 85 7.37 12.65 8.31
C LYS A 85 6.30 12.63 7.21
N LEU A 86 5.06 12.85 7.60
CA LEU A 86 3.93 12.93 6.68
C LEU A 86 3.45 14.39 6.54
N PRO A 87 2.96 14.79 5.35
CA PRO A 87 2.85 13.97 4.14
C PRO A 87 4.20 13.67 3.49
N LEU A 88 4.30 12.53 2.80
CA LEU A 88 5.51 12.17 2.06
C LEU A 88 5.77 13.17 0.94
N ILE A 89 7.04 13.54 0.74
CA ILE A 89 7.46 14.43 -0.35
C ILE A 89 7.41 13.69 -1.69
N THR A 90 7.74 12.40 -1.69
CA THR A 90 7.72 11.53 -2.87
C THR A 90 7.10 10.21 -2.48
N VAL A 91 6.10 9.78 -3.24
CA VAL A 91 5.40 8.51 -3.01
C VAL A 91 6.11 7.42 -3.82
N PRO A 92 6.68 6.39 -3.18
CA PRO A 92 7.21 5.23 -3.89
C PRO A 92 6.07 4.47 -4.59
N ARG A 93 6.34 3.98 -5.80
CA ARG A 93 5.38 3.18 -6.59
C ARG A 93 4.78 2.01 -5.80
N LEU A 94 5.56 1.42 -4.89
CA LEU A 94 5.11 0.33 -4.04
C LEU A 94 3.92 0.72 -3.15
N LEU A 95 3.91 1.94 -2.61
CA LEU A 95 2.78 2.43 -1.80
C LEU A 95 1.51 2.59 -2.64
N THR A 96 1.63 2.97 -3.91
CA THR A 96 0.48 3.03 -4.83
C THR A 96 -0.13 1.65 -5.07
N GLU A 97 0.69 0.61 -5.24
CA GLU A 97 0.17 -0.77 -5.40
C GLU A 97 -0.45 -1.30 -4.11
N TRP A 98 0.15 -1.01 -2.95
CA TRP A 98 -0.41 -1.40 -1.65
C TRP A 98 -1.73 -0.68 -1.36
N ALA A 99 -1.80 0.62 -1.64
CA ALA A 99 -3.03 1.41 -1.53
C ALA A 99 -4.13 0.82 -2.44
N ARG A 100 -3.79 0.43 -3.68
CA ARG A 100 -4.73 -0.24 -4.60
C ARG A 100 -5.34 -1.50 -3.99
N ILE A 101 -4.49 -2.36 -3.42
CA ILE A 101 -4.92 -3.62 -2.81
C ILE A 101 -5.83 -3.37 -1.60
N ILE A 102 -5.47 -2.42 -0.74
CA ILE A 102 -6.26 -2.07 0.45
C ILE A 102 -7.61 -1.49 0.04
N VAL A 103 -7.64 -0.54 -0.90
CA VAL A 103 -8.90 0.04 -1.42
C VAL A 103 -9.78 -1.07 -1.99
N ARG A 104 -9.21 -1.93 -2.84
CA ARG A 104 -9.95 -3.05 -3.42
C ARG A 104 -10.55 -3.95 -2.35
N TYR A 105 -9.81 -4.26 -1.28
CA TYR A 105 -10.32 -5.04 -0.16
C TYR A 105 -11.46 -4.31 0.57
N LYS A 106 -11.29 -3.03 0.91
CA LYS A 106 -12.31 -2.23 1.64
C LYS A 106 -13.63 -2.09 0.86
N LEU A 107 -13.56 -1.96 -0.47
CA LEU A 107 -14.75 -1.89 -1.32
C LEU A 107 -15.57 -3.19 -1.32
N HIS A 108 -14.94 -4.33 -1.03
CA HIS A 108 -15.63 -5.62 -0.90
C HIS A 108 -16.25 -5.80 0.51
N ARG A 109 -17.14 -4.86 0.90
CA ARG A 109 -17.71 -4.70 2.25
C ARG A 109 -18.32 -5.97 2.89
N ASN A 110 -19.00 -6.80 2.11
CA ASN A 110 -19.76 -7.97 2.58
C ASN A 110 -18.97 -9.28 2.44
N ARG A 111 -17.65 -9.20 2.22
CA ARG A 111 -16.86 -10.37 1.86
C ARG A 111 -16.35 -11.09 3.09
N VAL A 112 -17.05 -12.14 3.48
CA VAL A 112 -16.57 -13.11 4.48
C VAL A 112 -15.98 -14.31 3.72
N SER A 113 -14.67 -14.29 3.50
CA SER A 113 -13.96 -15.39 2.84
C SER A 113 -12.62 -15.69 3.51
N ASP A 114 -12.17 -16.93 3.36
CA ASP A 114 -10.87 -17.40 3.85
C ASP A 114 -9.77 -17.05 2.83
N GLU A 115 -8.58 -16.67 3.32
CA GLU A 115 -7.39 -16.35 2.52
C GLU A 115 -7.03 -17.43 1.50
N LYS A 116 -7.29 -18.70 1.83
CA LYS A 116 -6.93 -19.83 0.95
C LYS A 116 -7.68 -19.82 -0.37
N ASN A 117 -8.90 -19.28 -0.38
CA ASN A 117 -9.79 -19.31 -1.54
C ASN A 117 -10.02 -17.93 -2.15
N ASP A 118 -9.52 -16.87 -1.51
CA ASP A 118 -9.78 -15.50 -1.91
C ASP A 118 -8.48 -14.70 -2.14
N PRO A 119 -8.11 -14.44 -3.40
CA PRO A 119 -6.89 -13.67 -3.70
C PRO A 119 -6.93 -12.25 -3.12
N ILE A 120 -8.10 -11.60 -2.99
CA ILE A 120 -8.18 -10.23 -2.48
C ILE A 120 -7.85 -10.18 -0.98
N VAL A 121 -8.39 -11.13 -0.21
CA VAL A 121 -8.12 -11.23 1.24
C VAL A 121 -6.65 -11.58 1.47
N ARG A 122 -6.11 -12.51 0.68
CA ARG A 122 -4.70 -12.91 0.73
C ARG A 122 -3.76 -11.73 0.42
N ASP A 123 -4.00 -11.04 -0.68
CA ASP A 123 -3.15 -9.92 -1.12
C ASP A 123 -3.21 -8.78 -0.08
N TYR A 124 -4.39 -8.48 0.48
CA TYR A 124 -4.54 -7.52 1.58
C TYR A 124 -3.71 -7.89 2.81
N LYS A 125 -3.80 -9.14 3.27
CA LYS A 125 -3.03 -9.59 4.44
C LYS A 125 -1.53 -9.63 4.18
N GLN A 126 -1.11 -9.94 2.95
CA GLN A 126 0.28 -9.83 2.53
C GLN A 126 0.76 -8.38 2.62
N VAL A 127 -0.03 -7.41 2.14
CA VAL A 127 0.28 -5.98 2.26
C VAL A 127 0.38 -5.55 3.72
N LEU A 128 -0.57 -5.96 4.57
CA LEU A 128 -0.49 -5.69 6.01
C LEU A 128 0.77 -6.27 6.67
N ALA A 129 1.20 -7.46 6.26
CA ALA A 129 2.44 -8.06 6.74
C ALA A 129 3.67 -7.24 6.33
N PHE A 130 3.74 -6.77 5.08
CA PHE A 130 4.82 -5.90 4.64
C PHE A 130 4.80 -4.53 5.33
N LEU A 131 3.64 -3.91 5.53
CA LEU A 131 3.51 -2.65 6.27
C LEU A 131 3.98 -2.79 7.72
N LYS A 132 3.71 -3.93 8.37
CA LYS A 132 4.28 -4.25 9.69
C LYS A 132 5.81 -4.36 9.64
N LEU A 133 6.38 -5.02 8.64
CA LEU A 133 7.84 -5.10 8.46
C LEU A 133 8.47 -3.72 8.23
N VAL A 134 7.78 -2.82 7.51
CA VAL A 134 8.20 -1.42 7.36
C VAL A 134 8.17 -0.71 8.71
N ALA A 135 7.07 -0.80 9.46
CA ALA A 135 6.96 -0.21 10.79
C ALA A 135 8.04 -0.72 11.76
N GLU A 136 8.40 -2.00 11.67
CA GLU A 136 9.49 -2.63 12.44
C GLU A 136 10.90 -2.28 11.91
N GLY A 137 11.02 -1.62 10.76
CA GLY A 137 12.30 -1.28 10.15
C GLY A 137 13.05 -2.45 9.52
N LYS A 138 12.36 -3.55 9.22
CA LYS A 138 12.90 -4.75 8.56
C LYS A 138 12.75 -4.69 7.04
N TYR A 139 11.84 -3.85 6.54
CA TYR A 139 11.63 -3.61 5.12
C TYR A 139 11.78 -2.12 4.83
N SER A 140 12.52 -1.79 3.77
CA SER A 140 12.74 -0.40 3.36
C SER A 140 11.86 -0.02 2.20
N LEU A 141 11.33 1.19 2.25
CA LEU A 141 10.64 1.79 1.10
C LEU A 141 11.59 2.45 0.09
N GLY A 142 12.91 2.44 0.35
CA GLY A 142 13.94 3.04 -0.50
C GLY A 142 14.03 4.58 -0.42
N ILE A 143 13.07 5.24 0.23
CA ILE A 143 13.01 6.70 0.46
C ILE A 143 13.68 7.06 1.78
N ASP A 144 14.95 7.46 1.74
CA ASP A 144 15.75 7.87 2.91
C ASP A 144 15.65 6.92 4.13
N ASP A 145 15.21 5.69 3.87
CA ASP A 145 14.83 4.70 4.87
C ASP A 145 15.97 3.70 4.97
N LYS A 146 16.98 4.11 5.73
CA LYS A 146 18.16 3.29 5.97
C LYS A 146 17.77 2.09 6.81
N LEU A 147 17.98 0.90 6.26
CA LEU A 147 17.92 -0.33 7.03
C LEU A 147 19.14 -0.43 7.93
N PRO A 148 19.02 -1.10 9.09
CA PRO A 148 20.19 -1.56 9.80
C PRO A 148 21.08 -2.38 8.84
N PRO A 149 22.41 -2.28 8.97
CA PRO A 149 23.31 -3.05 8.12
C PRO A 149 22.96 -4.53 8.20
N ALA A 150 22.82 -5.18 7.04
CA ALA A 150 22.52 -6.59 6.97
C ALA A 150 23.74 -7.39 7.47
N GLY A 151 23.64 -7.92 8.69
CA GLY A 151 24.71 -8.68 9.34
C GLY A 151 25.51 -7.84 10.34
N GLY A 152 25.75 -8.42 11.51
CA GLY A 152 26.71 -7.85 12.46
C GLY A 152 28.13 -7.92 11.89
N VAL A 153 29.02 -7.05 12.36
CA VAL A 153 30.45 -7.18 12.06
C VAL A 153 30.92 -8.59 12.46
N PRO A 154 31.67 -9.32 11.60
CA PRO A 154 32.25 -10.60 11.97
C PRO A 154 33.06 -10.44 13.26
N ARG A 155 32.53 -10.92 14.38
CA ARG A 155 33.20 -10.84 15.66
C ARG A 155 33.95 -12.15 15.88
N GLN A 156 35.19 -12.18 15.42
CA GLN A 156 36.09 -13.30 15.69
C GLN A 156 36.71 -13.09 17.07
N THR A 157 36.18 -13.77 18.07
CA THR A 157 36.83 -13.91 19.39
C THR A 157 37.56 -15.24 19.41
N GLY A 158 38.88 -15.21 19.47
CA GLY A 158 39.72 -16.38 19.66
C GLY A 158 40.56 -16.24 20.93
N PRO A 159 41.03 -17.35 21.53
CA PRO A 159 42.00 -17.27 22.61
C PRO A 159 43.24 -16.50 22.15
N THR A 160 43.91 -15.83 23.09
CA THR A 160 45.17 -15.12 22.84
C THR A 160 46.13 -16.01 22.04
N ARG A 161 46.76 -15.47 20.99
CA ARG A 161 47.72 -16.22 20.17
C ARG A 161 48.83 -16.77 21.08
N ILE A 162 48.94 -18.10 21.12
CA ILE A 162 49.94 -18.80 21.93
C ILE A 162 51.30 -18.78 21.20
N PHE A 163 51.27 -18.82 19.88
CA PHE A 163 52.43 -18.73 19.00
C PHE A 163 52.40 -17.40 18.25
N ASP A 164 53.21 -16.44 18.71
CA ASP A 164 53.50 -15.21 18.01
C ASP A 164 55.02 -14.98 17.91
N MET A 165 55.42 -13.98 17.14
CA MET A 165 56.84 -13.68 16.91
C MET A 165 57.57 -13.27 18.20
N GLY A 166 56.84 -12.89 19.26
CA GLY A 166 57.37 -12.63 20.59
C GLY A 166 57.52 -13.91 21.40
N THR A 167 56.51 -14.80 21.42
CA THR A 167 56.53 -16.06 22.18
C THR A 167 57.48 -17.11 21.58
N LEU A 168 57.86 -16.97 20.31
CA LEU A 168 58.78 -17.88 19.61
C LEU A 168 60.25 -17.43 19.59
N ARG A 169 60.61 -16.28 20.19
CA ARG A 169 61.99 -15.74 20.11
C ARG A 169 63.05 -16.61 20.77
N ASP A 170 62.65 -17.43 21.72
CA ASP A 170 63.55 -18.29 22.50
C ASP A 170 63.56 -19.75 21.99
N TYR A 171 62.74 -20.07 20.98
CA TYR A 171 62.76 -21.37 20.31
C TYR A 171 63.73 -21.33 19.14
N GLY A 172 64.86 -22.05 19.26
CA GLY A 172 65.88 -22.17 18.20
C GLY A 172 67.28 -21.68 18.56
N ARG A 173 67.59 -21.48 19.84
CA ARG A 173 68.99 -21.44 20.32
C ARG A 173 69.53 -22.83 20.60
#